data_AF-A0A7S0W243-F1
#
_entry.id   AF-A0A7S0W243-F1
#
_cell.length_a   1.000
_cell.length_b   1.000
_cell.length_c   1.000
_cell.angle_alpha   90.00
_cell.angle_beta   90.00
_cell.angle_gamma   90.00
#
_symmetry.space_group_name_H-M   'P 1'
#
loop_
_entity.id
_entity.type
_entity.pdbx_description
1 polymer ?
#
loop_
_entity_poly.entity_id
_entity_poly.type
_entity_poly.pdbx_seq_one_letter_code
_entity_poly.pdbx_strand_id
1 'polypeptide(L)'
;MGDDGEQRSRSENFAKLAAEMESLPNTLLTKRMWDATKEVHKKSDGVTRIKATVALTDRKLWGQTVGWFYQVISQIETSLERSRGKHHAIPKVLGSFDAMRRSESFESDLVTHLGSGWRDKITTPPAVAAYVNHIKSLEESDPLMLACYYFHFQGAFTG
;
A
#
# COMPACT_ATOMS: atom_id res chain seq x y z
N MET A 1 -19.54 5.40 -21.89
CA MET A 1 -20.58 6.14 -21.13
C MET A 1 -20.96 5.36 -19.87
N GLY A 2 -20.03 5.16 -18.93
CA GLY A 2 -20.28 4.34 -17.74
C GLY A 2 -19.25 4.48 -16.61
N ASP A 3 -18.56 5.62 -16.51
CA ASP A 3 -17.50 5.87 -15.51
C ASP A 3 -17.86 7.04 -14.56
N ASP A 4 -18.67 8.00 -15.05
CA ASP A 4 -19.06 9.20 -14.30
C ASP A 4 -19.87 8.91 -13.02
N GLY A 5 -20.63 7.80 -13.00
CA GLY A 5 -21.45 7.40 -11.84
C GLY A 5 -20.63 6.84 -10.68
N GLU A 6 -19.54 6.13 -10.98
CA GLU A 6 -18.67 5.51 -9.97
C GLU A 6 -17.73 6.54 -9.35
N GLN A 7 -17.19 7.47 -10.15
CA GLN A 7 -16.40 8.59 -9.66
C GLN A 7 -17.23 9.55 -8.79
N ARG A 8 -18.49 9.81 -9.18
CA ARG A 8 -19.41 10.65 -8.40
C ARG A 8 -19.78 9.99 -7.06
N SER A 9 -20.16 8.71 -7.06
CA SER A 9 -20.41 7.92 -5.84
C SER A 9 -19.19 7.87 -4.91
N ARG A 10 -17.98 7.73 -5.47
CA ARG A 10 -16.73 7.75 -4.71
C ARG A 10 -16.48 9.13 -4.09
N SER A 11 -16.69 10.20 -4.84
CA SER A 11 -16.54 11.59 -4.35
C SER A 11 -17.54 11.95 -3.25
N GLU A 12 -18.79 11.51 -3.37
CA GLU A 12 -19.85 11.71 -2.37
C GLU A 12 -19.56 10.92 -1.08
N ASN A 13 -19.05 9.70 -1.20
CA ASN A 13 -18.58 8.92 -0.06
C ASN A 13 -17.36 9.58 0.63
N PHE A 14 -16.42 10.14 -0.12
CA PHE A 14 -15.29 10.88 0.45
C PHE A 14 -15.73 12.13 1.19
N ALA A 15 -16.67 12.90 0.64
CA ALA A 15 -17.20 14.10 1.27
C ALA A 15 -17.96 13.77 2.58
N LYS A 16 -18.73 12.68 2.58
CA LYS A 16 -19.42 12.19 3.78
C LYS A 16 -18.43 11.72 4.86
N LEU A 17 -17.40 10.98 4.47
CA LEU A 17 -16.31 10.57 5.37
C LEU A 17 -15.55 11.78 5.94
N ALA A 18 -15.30 12.81 5.12
CA ALA A 18 -14.64 14.02 5.58
C ALA A 18 -15.47 14.78 6.62
N ALA A 19 -16.79 14.92 6.41
CA ALA A 19 -17.70 15.54 7.36
C ALA A 19 -17.83 14.76 8.68
N GLU A 20 -17.89 13.42 8.60
CA GLU A 20 -17.84 12.57 9.80
C GLU A 20 -16.50 12.73 10.54
N MET A 21 -15.38 12.83 9.82
CA MET A 21 -14.05 13.03 10.39
C MET A 21 -13.87 14.39 11.09
N GLU A 22 -14.51 15.45 10.60
CA GLU A 22 -14.51 16.77 11.25
C GLU A 22 -15.30 16.77 12.58
N SER A 23 -16.32 15.92 12.70
CA SER A 23 -17.18 15.83 13.89
C SER A 23 -16.61 14.98 15.04
N LEU A 24 -15.55 14.22 14.80
CA LEU A 24 -14.96 13.33 15.81
C LEU A 24 -14.17 14.14 16.85
N PRO A 25 -14.23 13.77 18.16
CA PRO A 25 -13.40 14.38 19.21
C PRO A 25 -11.91 14.27 18.84
N ASN A 26 -11.02 15.03 19.52
CA ASN A 26 -9.56 15.06 19.31
C ASN A 26 -8.93 13.65 19.35
N THR A 27 -9.04 12.94 18.23
CA THR A 27 -8.71 11.53 18.06
C THR A 27 -7.59 11.50 17.04
N LEU A 28 -6.56 10.71 17.35
CA LEU A 28 -5.38 10.60 16.50
C LEU A 28 -5.78 10.22 15.07
N LEU A 29 -5.13 10.83 14.08
CA LEU A 29 -5.32 10.51 12.67
C LEU A 29 -5.20 8.99 12.41
N THR A 30 -4.25 8.33 13.09
CA THR A 30 -4.06 6.88 13.03
C THR A 30 -5.29 6.08 13.44
N LYS A 31 -5.99 6.51 14.51
CA LYS A 31 -7.24 5.88 14.97
C LYS A 31 -8.35 6.07 13.94
N ARG A 32 -8.49 7.28 13.39
CA ARG A 32 -9.49 7.59 12.37
C ARG A 32 -9.26 6.75 11.10
N MET A 33 -8.02 6.63 10.65
CA MET A 33 -7.64 5.79 9.51
C MET A 33 -7.95 4.32 9.76
N TRP A 34 -7.65 3.81 10.95
CA TRP A 34 -7.99 2.43 11.33
C TRP A 34 -9.51 2.21 11.35
N ASP A 35 -10.26 3.08 12.01
CA ASP A 35 -11.72 2.97 12.10
C ASP A 35 -12.40 3.00 10.72
N ALA A 36 -11.88 3.82 9.80
CA ALA A 36 -12.37 3.91 8.43
C ALA A 36 -12.03 2.68 7.58
N THR A 37 -10.97 1.93 7.90
CA THR A 37 -10.47 0.83 7.05
C THR A 37 -10.65 -0.56 7.64
N LYS A 38 -10.96 -0.71 8.94
CA LYS A 38 -11.06 -2.01 9.62
C LYS A 38 -11.98 -3.03 8.94
N GLU A 39 -13.11 -2.61 8.40
CA GLU A 39 -14.08 -3.51 7.76
C GLU A 39 -13.57 -4.02 6.40
N VAL A 40 -12.99 -3.13 5.58
CA VAL A 40 -12.39 -3.53 4.30
C VAL A 40 -11.11 -4.34 4.51
N HIS A 41 -10.32 -4.00 5.52
CA HIS A 41 -9.14 -4.75 5.94
C HIS A 41 -9.50 -6.17 6.33
N LYS A 42 -10.49 -6.37 7.22
CA LYS A 42 -10.96 -7.70 7.64
C LYS A 42 -11.37 -8.60 6.46
N LYS A 43 -12.09 -8.04 5.48
CA LYS A 43 -12.47 -8.78 4.26
C LYS A 43 -11.25 -9.11 3.40
N SER A 44 -10.38 -8.13 3.18
CA SER A 44 -9.13 -8.29 2.43
C SER A 44 -8.23 -9.36 3.05
N ASP A 45 -8.06 -9.35 4.37
CA ASP A 45 -7.22 -10.33 5.07
C ASP A 45 -7.73 -11.76 4.92
N GLY A 46 -9.05 -11.95 4.90
CA GLY A 46 -9.63 -13.27 4.62
C GLY A 46 -9.21 -13.81 3.25
N VAL A 47 -9.31 -12.97 2.21
CA VAL A 47 -8.90 -13.32 0.85
C VAL A 47 -7.38 -13.51 0.76
N THR A 48 -6.61 -12.62 1.38
CA THR A 48 -5.14 -12.69 1.40
C THR A 48 -4.66 -13.95 2.10
N ARG A 49 -5.24 -14.34 3.23
CA ARG A 49 -4.91 -15.59 3.93
C ARG A 49 -5.14 -16.82 3.06
N ILE A 50 -6.31 -16.91 2.40
CA ILE A 50 -6.61 -18.04 1.51
C ILE A 50 -5.60 -18.10 0.35
N LYS A 51 -5.32 -16.97 -0.29
CA LYS A 51 -4.33 -16.88 -1.37
C LYS A 51 -2.92 -17.24 -0.88
N ALA A 52 -2.54 -16.80 0.31
CA ALA A 52 -1.26 -17.14 0.92
C ALA A 52 -1.16 -18.64 1.21
N THR A 53 -2.20 -19.26 1.77
CA THR A 53 -2.23 -20.72 2.00
C THR A 53 -2.00 -21.50 0.70
N VAL A 54 -2.63 -21.09 -0.41
CA VAL A 54 -2.40 -21.69 -1.73
C VAL A 54 -0.99 -21.39 -2.24
N ALA A 55 -0.51 -20.16 -2.10
CA ALA A 55 0.82 -19.79 -2.58
C ALA A 55 1.94 -20.55 -1.84
N LEU A 56 1.77 -20.81 -0.54
CA LEU A 56 2.73 -21.54 0.28
C LEU A 56 2.88 -23.02 -0.11
N THR A 57 1.97 -23.58 -0.91
CA THR A 57 2.12 -24.95 -1.42
C THR A 57 3.18 -25.07 -2.50
N ASP A 58 3.59 -23.96 -3.11
CA ASP A 58 4.59 -23.93 -4.19
C ASP A 58 5.58 -22.78 -3.98
N ARG A 59 6.88 -23.11 -3.85
CA ARG A 59 7.95 -22.14 -3.61
C ARG A 59 8.01 -21.05 -4.68
N LYS A 60 7.80 -21.39 -5.95
CA LYS A 60 7.86 -20.44 -7.07
C LYS A 60 6.65 -19.53 -7.05
N LEU A 61 5.46 -20.06 -6.78
CA LEU A 61 4.22 -19.28 -6.64
C LEU A 61 4.27 -18.33 -5.44
N TRP A 62 4.82 -18.79 -4.31
CA TRP A 62 5.11 -17.94 -3.17
C TRP A 62 6.09 -16.82 -3.55
N GLY A 63 7.18 -17.15 -4.24
CA GLY A 63 8.13 -16.16 -4.77
C GLY A 63 7.49 -15.13 -5.70
N GLN A 64 6.56 -15.53 -6.58
CA GLN A 64 5.77 -14.58 -7.39
C GLN A 64 4.94 -13.64 -6.52
N THR A 65 4.27 -14.19 -5.50
CA THR A 65 3.41 -13.43 -4.60
C THR A 65 4.21 -12.38 -3.83
N VAL A 66 5.36 -12.77 -3.26
CA VAL A 66 6.32 -11.84 -2.63
C VAL A 66 6.78 -10.78 -3.64
N GLY A 67 7.01 -11.17 -4.90
CA GLY A 67 7.43 -10.28 -5.97
C GLY A 67 6.38 -9.22 -6.33
N TRP A 68 5.10 -9.55 -6.24
CA TRP A 68 4.00 -8.59 -6.46
C TRP A 68 3.92 -7.57 -5.33
N PHE A 69 4.07 -8.00 -4.07
CA PHE A 69 4.14 -7.09 -2.93
C PHE A 69 5.36 -6.18 -3.02
N TYR A 70 6.53 -6.73 -3.32
CA TYR A 70 7.77 -5.96 -3.51
C TYR A 70 7.59 -4.82 -4.52
N GLN A 71 6.97 -5.07 -5.67
CA GLN A 71 6.75 -4.05 -6.70
C GLN A 71 5.94 -2.85 -6.18
N VAL A 72 4.92 -3.10 -5.36
CA VAL A 72 4.09 -2.04 -4.79
C VAL A 72 4.84 -1.28 -3.69
N ILE A 73 5.49 -1.98 -2.78
CA ILE A 73 6.16 -1.38 -1.61
C ILE A 73 7.36 -0.56 -2.04
N SER A 74 8.20 -1.12 -2.91
CA SER A 74 9.36 -0.42 -3.44
C SER A 74 8.95 0.85 -4.17
N GLN A 75 7.81 0.83 -4.87
CA GLN A 75 7.24 2.01 -5.48
C GLN A 75 6.77 3.03 -4.43
N ILE A 76 6.03 2.61 -3.40
CA ILE A 76 5.56 3.52 -2.32
C ILE A 76 6.76 4.17 -1.62
N GLU A 77 7.76 3.37 -1.22
CA GLU A 77 8.96 3.89 -0.55
C GLU A 77 9.71 4.89 -1.43
N THR A 78 9.87 4.57 -2.72
CA THR A 78 10.54 5.45 -3.70
C THR A 78 9.77 6.74 -3.91
N SER A 79 8.45 6.66 -4.12
CA SER A 79 7.58 7.81 -4.33
C SER A 79 7.52 8.71 -3.10
N LEU A 80 7.50 8.13 -1.90
CA LEU A 80 7.47 8.88 -0.66
C LEU A 80 8.79 9.63 -0.42
N GLU A 81 9.93 8.98 -0.69
CA GLU A 81 11.25 9.62 -0.59
C GLU A 81 11.39 10.79 -1.59
N ARG A 82 10.97 10.59 -2.84
CA ARG A 82 10.91 11.66 -3.87
C ARG A 82 10.00 12.81 -3.48
N SER A 83 9.00 12.53 -2.65
CA SER A 83 8.00 13.50 -2.20
C SER A 83 8.36 14.17 -0.88
N ARG A 84 9.52 13.89 -0.28
CA ARG A 84 9.96 14.44 1.02
C ARG A 84 9.86 15.97 1.08
N GLY A 85 10.19 16.67 0.00
CA GLY A 85 10.12 18.12 -0.10
C GLY A 85 8.78 18.70 -0.57
N LYS A 86 7.82 17.85 -0.96
CA LYS A 86 6.56 18.29 -1.57
C LYS A 86 5.48 18.67 -0.55
N HIS A 87 5.57 18.15 0.68
CA HIS A 87 4.63 18.48 1.74
C HIS A 87 5.30 18.45 3.12
N HIS A 88 5.08 19.50 3.93
CA HIS A 88 5.73 19.69 5.24
C HIS A 88 5.47 18.58 6.27
N ALA A 89 4.38 17.82 6.12
CA ALA A 89 4.05 16.70 6.99
C ALA A 89 4.77 15.39 6.63
N ILE A 90 5.23 15.24 5.38
CA ILE A 90 5.89 14.00 4.92
C ILE A 90 7.17 13.71 5.74
N PRO A 91 8.10 14.67 5.93
CA PRO A 91 9.28 14.44 6.78
C PRO A 91 8.95 14.01 8.21
N LYS A 92 7.83 14.47 8.77
CA LYS A 92 7.39 14.12 10.13
C LYS A 92 6.94 12.66 10.21
N VAL A 93 6.23 12.18 9.18
CA VAL A 93 5.90 10.75 9.06
C VAL A 93 7.16 9.92 8.75
N LEU A 94 8.11 10.51 8.03
CA LEU A 94 9.37 9.86 7.66
C LEU A 94 10.40 9.76 8.80
N GLY A 95 10.18 10.39 9.96
CA GLY A 95 11.15 10.39 11.07
C GLY A 95 11.55 8.99 11.59
N SER A 96 10.73 7.97 11.33
CA SER A 96 11.03 6.56 11.64
C SER A 96 11.12 5.68 10.39
N PHE A 97 11.10 6.27 9.20
CA PHE A 97 10.93 5.57 7.93
C PHE A 97 12.10 4.68 7.56
N ASP A 98 13.34 5.16 7.75
CA ASP A 98 14.53 4.40 7.37
C ASP A 98 14.61 3.05 8.11
N ALA A 99 14.20 3.02 9.39
CA ALA A 99 14.14 1.79 10.18
C ALA A 99 12.96 0.86 9.81
N MET A 100 11.94 1.39 9.12
CA MET A 100 10.73 0.63 8.74
C MET A 100 10.75 0.14 7.30
N ARG A 101 11.76 0.53 6.50
CA ARG A 101 11.86 0.12 5.10
C ARG A 101 11.87 -1.40 5.00
N ARG A 102 11.09 -1.93 4.07
CA ARG A 102 10.93 -3.37 3.86
C ARG A 102 11.47 -3.83 2.53
N SER A 103 11.69 -2.93 1.57
CA SER A 103 12.14 -3.31 0.22
C SER A 103 13.35 -4.26 0.24
N GLU A 104 14.37 -3.97 1.06
CA GLU A 104 15.57 -4.82 1.17
C GLU A 104 15.26 -6.22 1.73
N SER A 105 14.38 -6.32 2.73
CA SER A 105 13.94 -7.62 3.26
C SER A 105 13.21 -8.43 2.19
N PHE A 106 12.33 -7.79 1.42
CA PHE A 106 11.66 -8.43 0.28
C PHE A 106 12.65 -8.89 -0.79
N GLU A 107 13.70 -8.13 -1.09
CA GLU A 107 14.74 -8.56 -2.03
C GLU A 107 15.49 -9.79 -1.52
N SER A 108 15.78 -9.87 -0.22
CA SER A 108 16.39 -11.06 0.40
C SER A 108 15.50 -12.30 0.28
N ASP A 109 14.20 -12.14 0.55
CA ASP A 109 13.22 -13.22 0.40
C ASP A 109 13.12 -13.68 -1.06
N LEU A 110 13.13 -12.74 -2.02
CA LEU A 110 13.09 -13.05 -3.44
C LEU A 110 14.33 -13.79 -3.92
N VAL A 111 15.51 -13.45 -3.42
CA VAL A 111 16.74 -14.22 -3.68
C VAL A 111 16.60 -15.64 -3.13
N THR A 112 16.07 -15.82 -1.93
CA THR A 112 15.83 -17.13 -1.31
C THR A 112 14.83 -18.00 -2.08
N HIS A 113 13.78 -17.41 -2.63
CA HIS A 113 12.71 -18.15 -3.31
C HIS A 113 12.94 -18.33 -4.81
N LEU A 114 13.53 -17.35 -5.49
CA LEU A 114 13.66 -17.29 -6.94
C LEU A 114 15.12 -17.23 -7.44
N GLY A 115 16.11 -17.05 -6.56
CA GLY A 115 17.54 -16.96 -6.89
C GLY A 115 18.01 -15.55 -7.27
N SER A 116 19.30 -15.38 -7.56
CA SER A 116 19.92 -14.07 -7.85
C SER A 116 19.32 -13.32 -9.05
N GLY A 117 18.77 -14.04 -10.03
CA GLY A 117 18.02 -13.49 -11.17
C GLY A 117 16.51 -13.35 -10.93
N TRP A 118 16.08 -13.06 -9.69
CA TRP A 118 14.65 -13.00 -9.35
C TRP A 118 13.89 -11.90 -10.09
N ARG A 119 14.55 -10.78 -10.44
CA ARG A 119 13.94 -9.64 -11.13
C ARG A 119 13.33 -10.04 -12.49
N ASP A 120 14.01 -10.92 -13.22
CA ASP A 120 13.53 -11.41 -14.53
C ASP A 120 12.48 -12.52 -14.39
N LYS A 121 12.33 -13.07 -13.19
CA LYS A 121 11.42 -14.19 -12.90
C LYS A 121 10.08 -13.71 -12.38
N ILE A 122 9.99 -12.52 -11.78
CA ILE A 122 8.74 -11.97 -11.29
C ILE A 122 7.88 -11.43 -12.43
N THR A 123 6.59 -11.71 -12.36
CA THR A 123 5.61 -11.14 -13.28
C THR A 123 5.00 -9.87 -12.71
N THR A 124 4.46 -9.01 -13.58
CA THR A 124 3.66 -7.85 -13.18
C THR A 124 2.23 -8.05 -13.68
N PRO A 125 1.34 -8.62 -12.86
CA PRO A 125 -0.08 -8.71 -13.19
C PRO A 125 -0.69 -7.32 -13.46
N PRO A 126 -1.74 -7.21 -14.29
CA PRO A 126 -2.39 -5.93 -14.57
C PRO A 126 -2.82 -5.15 -13.32
N ALA A 127 -3.29 -5.85 -12.29
CA ALA A 127 -3.66 -5.24 -11.01
C ALA A 127 -2.46 -4.61 -10.27
N VAL A 128 -1.29 -5.27 -10.31
CA VAL A 128 -0.05 -4.74 -9.72
C VAL A 128 0.43 -3.53 -10.50
N ALA A 129 0.44 -3.61 -11.84
CA ALA A 129 0.81 -2.48 -12.71
C ALA A 129 -0.10 -1.27 -12.48
N ALA A 130 -1.41 -1.48 -12.43
CA ALA A 130 -2.38 -0.43 -12.17
C ALA A 130 -2.13 0.24 -10.81
N TYR A 131 -1.84 -0.56 -9.77
CA TYR A 131 -1.58 -0.01 -8.44
C TYR A 131 -0.25 0.76 -8.39
N VAL A 132 0.82 0.23 -8.99
CA VAL A 132 2.11 0.94 -9.11
C VAL A 132 1.94 2.28 -9.84
N ASN A 133 1.16 2.31 -10.91
CA ASN A 133 0.88 3.54 -11.66
C ASN A 133 0.05 4.53 -10.82
N HIS A 134 -0.93 4.06 -10.06
CA HIS A 134 -1.67 4.88 -9.11
C HIS A 134 -0.73 5.51 -8.08
N ILE A 135 0.15 4.72 -7.45
CA ILE A 135 1.14 5.24 -6.48
C ILE A 135 2.03 6.31 -7.11
N LYS A 136 2.53 6.10 -8.35
CA LYS A 136 3.31 7.11 -9.07
C LYS A 136 2.52 8.40 -9.29
N SER A 137 1.25 8.30 -9.65
CA SER A 137 0.40 9.49 -9.89
C SER A 137 0.24 10.36 -8.64
N LEU A 138 0.26 9.75 -7.45
CA LEU A 138 0.17 10.46 -6.18
C LEU A 138 1.37 11.35 -5.89
N GLU A 139 2.54 11.09 -6.49
CA GLU A 139 3.71 11.97 -6.34
C GLU A 139 3.41 13.41 -6.78
N GLU A 140 2.49 13.59 -7.72
CA GLU A 140 2.11 14.91 -8.24
C GLU A 140 0.73 15.35 -7.72
N SER A 141 -0.24 14.44 -7.69
CA SER A 141 -1.62 14.80 -7.35
C SER A 141 -1.87 14.97 -5.86
N ASP A 142 -1.32 14.10 -5.02
CA ASP A 142 -1.49 14.12 -3.57
C ASP A 142 -0.35 13.38 -2.85
N PRO A 143 0.79 14.05 -2.62
CA PRO A 143 1.96 13.42 -2.05
C PRO A 143 1.77 12.97 -0.60
N LEU A 144 0.83 13.58 0.13
CA LEU A 144 0.55 13.22 1.52
C LEU A 144 -0.11 11.84 1.60
N MET A 145 -0.92 11.47 0.60
CA MET A 145 -1.55 10.15 0.53
C MET A 145 -0.54 9.00 0.51
N LEU A 146 0.67 9.20 -0.05
CA LEU A 146 1.74 8.20 -0.02
C LEU A 146 2.09 7.77 1.41
N ALA A 147 2.09 8.71 2.36
CA ALA A 147 2.33 8.45 3.78
C ALA A 147 1.19 7.59 4.39
N CYS A 148 -0.05 7.87 3.99
CA CYS A 148 -1.21 7.09 4.41
C CYS A 148 -1.18 5.64 3.87
N TYR A 149 -0.79 5.46 2.61
CA TYR A 149 -0.62 4.12 2.02
C TYR A 149 0.48 3.34 2.74
N TYR A 150 1.62 3.99 3.00
CA TYR A 150 2.73 3.36 3.71
C TYR A 150 2.34 2.94 5.13
N PHE A 151 1.61 3.78 5.87
CA PHE A 151 1.11 3.46 7.21
C PHE A 151 0.23 2.19 7.21
N HIS A 152 -0.76 2.12 6.32
CA HIS A 152 -1.64 0.94 6.25
C HIS A 152 -0.88 -0.32 5.84
N PHE A 153 0.09 -0.17 4.94
CA PHE A 153 0.94 -1.29 4.55
C PHE A 153 1.72 -1.85 5.74
N GLN A 154 2.35 -0.99 6.54
CA GLN A 154 3.08 -1.44 7.74
C GLN A 154 2.16 -2.14 8.75
N GLY A 155 0.93 -1.65 8.92
CA GLY A 155 -0.09 -2.29 9.77
C GLY A 155 -0.41 -3.73 9.38
N ALA A 156 -0.28 -4.10 8.10
CA ALA A 156 -0.53 -5.46 7.63
C ALA A 156 0.54 -6.49 8.06
N PHE A 157 1.73 -6.06 8.52
CA PHE A 157 2.82 -6.95 8.96
C PHE A 157 2.94 -7.07 10.48
N THR A 158 2.23 -6.24 11.23
CA THR A 158 2.28 -6.20 12.70
C THR A 158 1.08 -6.88 13.37
N GLY A 159 0.18 -7.46 12.58
CA GLY A 159 -1.04 -8.16 13.04
C GLY A 159 -0.82 -9.61 13.41
#